data_AF-A0A6A5GWM4-F1
#
_entry.id   AF-A0A6A5GWM4-F1
#
_cell.length_a   1.000
_cell.length_b   1.000
_cell.length_c   1.000
_cell.angle_alpha   90.00
_cell.angle_beta   90.00
_cell.angle_gamma   90.00
#
_symmetry.space_group_name_H-M   'P 1'
#
loop_
_entity.id
_entity.type
_entity.pdbx_description
1 polymer ?
#
loop_
_entity_poly.entity_id
_entity_poly.type
_entity_poly.pdbx_seq_one_letter_code
_entity_poly.pdbx_strand_id
1 'polypeptide(L)'
;MSTNLGRFELQWPQRAVMEGYGGGRGIHAVMAGVQCMVCLQEFTGPQGNRVPKLLLCGHTFCARCIDSLTEWNRARCPSCRAVTENADTAIHNNFVLFNNQ
;
A
#
# COMPACT_ATOMS: atom_id res chain seq x y z
N MET A 1 60.10 -14.19 4.81
CA MET A 1 59.53 -13.20 3.87
C MET A 1 58.04 -13.48 3.78
N SER A 2 57.27 -12.78 4.60
CA SER A 2 55.86 -13.10 4.86
C SER A 2 54.99 -12.71 3.67
N THR A 3 54.34 -13.68 3.05
CA THR A 3 53.28 -13.46 2.06
C THR A 3 52.01 -13.07 2.79
N ASN A 4 51.75 -11.77 2.85
CA ASN A 4 50.45 -11.20 3.18
C ASN A 4 49.87 -10.53 1.93
N LEU A 5 48.59 -10.16 2.02
CA LEU A 5 47.73 -9.50 1.02
C LEU A 5 46.95 -10.53 0.19
N GLY A 6 45.63 -10.60 0.24
CA GLY A 6 44.65 -9.73 0.86
C GLY A 6 43.31 -9.94 0.17
N ARG A 7 42.32 -10.37 0.96
CA ARG A 7 40.90 -9.98 0.89
C ARG A 7 40.30 -9.71 -0.50
N PHE A 8 39.49 -10.66 -1.00
CA PHE A 8 38.55 -10.43 -2.09
C PHE A 8 37.44 -9.47 -1.62
N GLU A 9 37.54 -8.20 -2.01
CA GLU A 9 36.48 -7.20 -1.82
C GLU A 9 35.54 -7.16 -3.03
N LEU A 10 34.26 -7.29 -2.68
CA LEU A 10 33.04 -7.12 -3.44
C LEU A 10 33.14 -6.06 -4.56
N GLN A 11 33.03 -6.48 -5.83
CA GLN A 11 32.90 -5.56 -6.96
C GLN A 11 31.54 -5.76 -7.65
N TRP A 12 30.52 -5.07 -7.15
CA TRP A 12 29.24 -4.90 -7.83
C TRP A 12 29.35 -3.72 -8.79
N PRO A 13 29.14 -3.81 -10.12
CA PRO A 13 29.40 -2.68 -10.99
C PRO A 13 28.42 -1.52 -10.73
N GLN A 14 28.90 -0.43 -10.11
CA GLN A 14 28.23 0.87 -10.11
C GLN A 14 28.19 1.40 -11.56
N ARG A 15 27.01 1.33 -12.18
CA ARG A 15 26.72 2.17 -13.34
C ARG A 15 26.09 3.46 -12.88
N ALA A 16 26.95 4.47 -12.82
CA ALA A 16 26.58 5.87 -12.77
C ALA A 16 25.74 6.25 -14.00
N VAL A 17 24.61 6.92 -13.76
CA VAL A 17 24.07 7.91 -14.68
C VAL A 17 23.66 9.12 -13.83
N MET A 18 24.38 10.21 -14.01
CA MET A 18 24.03 11.54 -13.52
C MET A 18 23.52 12.32 -14.72
N GLU A 19 22.27 12.75 -14.71
CA GLU A 19 21.86 13.94 -15.48
C GLU A 19 20.72 14.62 -14.71
N GLY A 20 21.00 15.83 -14.23
CA GLY A 20 20.16 16.54 -13.26
C GLY A 20 18.98 17.28 -13.88
N TYR A 21 18.06 17.67 -13.00
CA TYR A 21 17.12 18.76 -13.22
C TYR A 21 17.06 19.62 -11.96
N GLY A 22 17.44 20.89 -12.10
CA GLY A 22 17.26 21.91 -11.07
C GLY A 22 15.79 22.30 -10.94
N GLY A 23 15.40 22.69 -9.72
CA GLY A 23 14.07 23.26 -9.45
C GLY A 23 13.59 22.95 -8.04
N GLY A 24 14.10 23.70 -7.06
CA GLY A 24 13.65 23.60 -5.68
C GLY A 24 12.15 23.89 -5.55
N ARG A 25 11.44 22.92 -4.96
CA ARG A 25 10.26 23.13 -4.14
C ARG A 25 10.45 22.20 -2.94
N GLY A 26 10.45 22.76 -1.74
CA GLY A 26 10.68 22.01 -0.51
C GLY A 26 9.79 20.77 -0.48
N ILE A 27 10.41 19.62 -0.20
CA ILE A 27 9.72 18.36 0.07
C ILE A 27 9.01 18.47 1.42
N HIS A 28 7.98 19.31 1.50
CA HIS A 28 6.98 19.18 2.55
C HIS A 28 6.11 17.99 2.20
N ALA A 29 6.37 16.90 2.94
CA ALA A 29 5.47 15.80 3.24
C ALA A 29 4.90 14.99 2.07
N VAL A 30 5.42 13.78 1.92
CA VAL A 30 4.52 12.61 1.83
C VAL A 30 5.18 11.42 2.52
N MET A 31 5.18 11.48 3.85
CA MET A 31 4.78 10.28 4.60
C MET A 31 3.26 10.24 4.52
N ALA A 32 2.70 10.10 3.31
CA ALA A 32 1.26 9.97 3.15
C ALA A 32 0.88 8.61 3.75
N GLY A 33 0.16 8.64 4.88
CA GLY A 33 -0.58 7.48 5.32
C GLY A 33 -1.40 6.93 4.16
N VAL A 34 -1.52 5.61 4.06
CA VAL A 34 -2.35 5.00 3.01
C VAL A 34 -3.82 5.35 3.31
N GLN A 35 -4.49 5.98 2.33
CA GLN A 35 -5.85 6.49 2.48
C GLN A 35 -6.86 5.71 1.63
N CYS A 36 -8.11 5.71 2.05
CA CYS A 36 -9.23 5.16 1.28
C CYS A 36 -9.58 6.10 0.11
N MET A 37 -9.57 5.59 -1.13
CA MET A 37 -9.90 6.39 -2.31
C MET A 37 -11.38 6.80 -2.43
N VAL A 38 -12.28 6.24 -1.62
CA VAL A 38 -13.71 6.59 -1.62
C VAL A 38 -14.01 7.76 -0.70
N CYS A 39 -13.50 7.74 0.54
CA CYS A 39 -13.75 8.80 1.51
C CYS A 39 -12.56 9.75 1.72
N LEU A 40 -11.40 9.47 1.11
CA LEU A 40 -10.16 10.26 1.24
C LEU A 40 -9.73 10.43 2.70
N GLN A 41 -9.90 9.38 3.50
CA GLN A 41 -9.50 9.34 4.91
C GLN A 41 -8.47 8.25 5.13
N GLU A 42 -7.57 8.47 6.08
CA GLU A 42 -6.54 7.51 6.46
C GLU A 42 -7.16 6.21 6.95
N PHE A 43 -6.51 5.10 6.56
CA PHE A 43 -6.84 3.81 7.14
C PHE A 43 -6.49 3.81 8.61
N THR A 44 -7.31 3.15 9.42
CA THR A 44 -7.00 2.92 10.83
C THR A 44 -6.53 1.50 11.05
N GLY A 45 -5.81 1.28 12.15
CA GLY A 45 -5.46 -0.06 12.62
C GLY A 45 -6.67 -0.97 12.88
N PRO A 46 -6.43 -2.23 13.27
CA PRO A 46 -7.45 -3.29 13.36
C PRO A 46 -8.63 -2.98 14.31
N GLN A 47 -8.40 -2.13 15.31
CA GLN A 47 -9.40 -1.71 16.31
C GLN A 47 -10.19 -0.46 15.89
N GLY A 48 -9.82 0.16 14.77
CA GLY A 48 -10.44 1.40 14.31
C GLY A 48 -11.63 1.16 13.37
N ASN A 49 -12.36 2.22 13.02
CA ASN A 49 -13.53 2.10 12.16
C ASN A 49 -13.22 2.23 10.66
N ARG A 50 -11.97 2.47 10.28
CA ARG A 50 -11.52 2.59 8.89
C ARG A 50 -10.47 1.53 8.58
N VAL A 51 -10.65 0.33 9.12
CA VAL A 51 -9.81 -0.84 8.82
C VAL A 51 -9.78 -1.04 7.30
N PRO A 52 -8.62 -1.17 6.66
CA PRO A 52 -8.52 -1.48 5.25
C PRO A 52 -9.02 -2.90 4.98
N LYS A 53 -9.91 -3.02 4.00
CA LYS A 53 -10.58 -4.24 3.55
C LYS A 53 -10.24 -4.50 2.09
N LEU A 54 -9.87 -5.73 1.77
CA LEU A 54 -9.49 -6.20 0.46
C LEU A 54 -10.67 -6.92 -0.20
N LEU A 55 -11.11 -6.44 -1.36
CA LEU A 55 -12.05 -7.18 -2.21
C LEU A 55 -11.31 -8.29 -2.98
N LEU A 56 -12.05 -9.27 -3.50
CA LEU A 56 -11.50 -10.35 -4.33
C LEU A 56 -10.75 -9.85 -5.59
N CYS A 57 -11.09 -8.66 -6.07
CA CYS A 57 -10.39 -8.04 -7.19
C CYS A 57 -9.02 -7.44 -6.84
N GLY A 58 -8.61 -7.46 -5.56
CA GLY A 58 -7.34 -6.94 -5.08
C GLY A 58 -7.35 -5.45 -4.70
N HIS A 59 -8.46 -4.74 -4.88
CA HIS A 59 -8.58 -3.33 -4.45
C HIS A 59 -8.93 -3.23 -2.96
N THR A 60 -8.39 -2.20 -2.31
CA THR A 60 -8.57 -1.97 -0.87
C THR A 60 -9.35 -0.69 -0.58
N PHE A 61 -10.34 -0.78 0.31
CA PHE A 61 -11.14 0.34 0.81
C PHE A 61 -11.37 0.20 2.31
N CYS A 62 -11.83 1.24 3.00
CA CYS A 62 -12.03 1.15 4.44
C CYS A 62 -13.36 0.43 4.77
N ALA A 63 -13.43 -0.20 5.94
CA ALA A 63 -14.60 -0.96 6.40
C ALA A 63 -15.91 -0.18 6.24
N ARG A 64 -15.98 1.06 6.74
CA ARG A 64 -17.16 1.93 6.58
C ARG A 64 -17.59 2.12 5.12
N CYS A 65 -16.65 2.28 4.19
CA CYS A 65 -16.97 2.43 2.78
C CYS A 65 -17.46 1.10 2.18
N ILE A 66 -16.87 -0.03 2.56
CA ILE A 66 -17.35 -1.35 2.14
C ILE A 66 -18.78 -1.59 2.63
N ASP A 67 -19.06 -1.32 3.91
CA ASP A 67 -20.38 -1.51 4.48
C ASP A 67 -21.43 -0.69 3.73
N SER A 68 -21.07 0.54 3.32
CA SER A 68 -21.94 1.43 2.52
C SER A 68 -22.11 0.98 1.07
N LEU A 69 -21.16 0.21 0.53
CA LEU A 69 -21.18 -0.30 -0.86
C LEU A 69 -21.75 -1.72 -0.96
N THR A 70 -21.98 -2.36 0.18
CA THR A 70 -22.45 -3.75 0.24
C THR A 70 -23.97 -3.76 0.29
N GLU A 71 -24.57 -4.36 -0.72
CA GLU A 71 -26.02 -4.55 -0.83
C GLU A 71 -26.30 -6.02 -1.10
N TRP A 72 -27.25 -6.62 -0.35
CA TRP A 72 -27.62 -8.04 -0.50
C TRP A 72 -26.44 -9.02 -0.48
N ASN A 73 -25.47 -8.78 0.41
CA ASN A 73 -24.24 -9.59 0.53
C ASN A 73 -23.34 -9.55 -0.73
N ARG A 74 -23.43 -8.47 -1.50
CA ARG A 74 -22.64 -8.24 -2.71
C ARG A 74 -22.00 -6.87 -2.64
N ALA A 75 -20.71 -6.79 -2.95
CA ALA A 75 -19.99 -5.53 -3.01
C ALA A 75 -19.45 -5.30 -4.43
N ARG A 76 -19.73 -4.12 -4.99
CA ARG A 76 -19.17 -3.71 -6.29
C ARG A 76 -17.95 -2.81 -6.07
N CYS A 77 -16.81 -3.19 -6.64
CA CYS A 77 -15.59 -2.40 -6.56
C CYS A 77 -15.75 -1.03 -7.25
N PRO A 78 -15.50 0.10 -6.56
CA PRO A 78 -15.48 1.43 -7.18
C PRO A 78 -14.42 1.61 -8.27
N SER A 79 -13.29 0.91 -8.18
CA SER A 79 -12.15 1.08 -9.10
C SER A 79 -12.29 0.29 -10.39
N CYS A 80 -12.63 -1.00 -10.30
CA CYS A 80 -12.67 -1.90 -11.45
C CYS A 80 -14.05 -2.50 -11.74
N ARG A 81 -15.07 -2.16 -10.96
CA ARG A 81 -16.47 -2.62 -11.12
C ARG A 81 -16.68 -4.13 -10.94
N ALA A 82 -15.63 -4.88 -10.61
CA ALA A 82 -15.74 -6.29 -10.23
C ALA A 82 -16.70 -6.45 -9.03
N VAL A 83 -17.51 -7.50 -9.08
CA VAL A 83 -18.46 -7.82 -8.00
C VAL A 83 -17.85 -8.92 -7.14
N THR A 84 -17.87 -8.70 -5.83
CA THR A 84 -17.59 -9.71 -4.82
C THR A 84 -18.92 -10.20 -4.27
N GLU A 85 -19.27 -11.43 -4.61
CA GLU A 85 -20.37 -12.17 -3.98
C GLU A 85 -19.95 -12.62 -2.57
N ASN A 86 -20.93 -12.89 -1.70
CA ASN A 86 -20.71 -13.34 -0.33
C ASN A 86 -19.76 -12.40 0.44
N ALA A 87 -20.01 -11.09 0.34
CA ALA A 87 -19.20 -10.03 0.93
C ALA A 87 -18.82 -10.28 2.41
N ASP A 88 -19.72 -10.86 3.20
CA ASP A 88 -19.52 -11.20 4.61
C ASP A 88 -18.33 -12.14 4.86
N THR A 89 -18.03 -13.02 3.90
CA THR A 89 -16.96 -14.03 4.01
C THR A 89 -15.82 -13.82 3.02
N ALA A 90 -16.06 -13.15 1.89
CA ALA A 90 -15.09 -12.96 0.83
C ALA A 90 -14.23 -11.70 0.98
N ILE A 91 -14.66 -10.73 1.80
CA ILE A 91 -13.92 -9.49 2.03
C ILE A 91 -13.11 -9.61 3.32
N HIS A 92 -11.79 -9.45 3.22
CA HIS A 92 -10.87 -9.67 4.33
C HIS A 92 -10.13 -8.38 4.70
N ASN A 93 -9.57 -8.33 5.91
CA ASN A 93 -8.68 -7.22 6.28
C ASN A 93 -7.40 -7.28 5.43
N ASN A 94 -6.94 -6.12 4.94
CA ASN A 94 -5.64 -6.04 4.29
C ASN A 94 -4.54 -5.82 5.35
N PHE A 95 -3.95 -6.92 5.82
CA PHE A 95 -2.96 -6.87 6.91
C PHE A 95 -1.65 -6.18 6.55
N VAL A 96 -1.32 -6.08 5.25
CA VAL A 96 -0.13 -5.38 4.77
C VAL A 96 -0.16 -3.89 5.14
N LEU A 97 -1.35 -3.31 5.21
CA LEU A 97 -1.53 -1.88 5.50
C LEU A 97 -1.53 -1.54 6.99
N PHE A 98 -1.48 -2.54 7.88
CA PHE A 98 -1.35 -2.29 9.32
C PHE A 98 0.09 -2.04 9.76
N ASN A 99 1.08 -2.59 9.05
CA ASN A 99 2.49 -2.55 9.47
C ASN A 99 3.20 -1.22 9.14
N ASN A 100 2.53 -0.32 8.43
CA ASN A 100 3.01 1.03 8.11
C ASN A 100 2.29 2.12 8.93
N GLN A 101 1.68 1.75 10.06
CA GLN A 101 1.03 2.67 11.01
C GLN A 101 1.74 2.64 12.37
#